data_AF-A0AA86JN83-F1
#
_entry.id   AF-A0AA86JN83-F1
#
_cell.length_a   1.000
_cell.length_b   1.000
_cell.length_c   1.000
_cell.angle_alpha   90.00
_cell.angle_beta   90.00
_cell.angle_gamma   90.00
#
_symmetry.space_group_name_H-M   'P 1'
#
loop_
_entity.id
_entity.type
_entity.pdbx_description
1 polymer ?
#
loop_
_entity_poly.entity_id
_entity_poly.type
_entity_poly.pdbx_seq_one_letter_code
_entity_poly.pdbx_strand_id
1 'polypeptide(L)'
;MDLLEFIAAEATGDLFPWAAQVRAAERFGLTLGRVEETALTHGLMPARYQRNRQTISVERQLHLFRSRAVIIGSGGLGGYLVEELARLGVGNLVVVDPDIFEEHNLNRQILSSPALLGRSKSAVAAERVAEINPAVTITPLQVAFSRENGREILTRADVVLDGLDSITTRLELVDLCRELSIPLVHGAIGGWYGQIASQLPGDDISPSLFGSWSEPRGIETRLGNPSFTPAVVASLQVAEACKILLGEGESLRNRMIFVNLLDMEFDEVLLEPAPAAVGE
;
A
#
# COMPACT_ATOMS: atom_id res chain seq x y z
N MET A 1 -12.29 25.55 -26.54
CA MET A 1 -11.23 24.75 -25.93
C MET A 1 -11.83 23.99 -24.78
N ASP A 2 -12.20 22.75 -25.03
CA ASP A 2 -12.55 21.81 -23.97
C ASP A 2 -11.30 21.34 -23.21
N LEU A 3 -11.48 20.49 -22.20
CA LEU A 3 -10.37 19.98 -21.39
C LEU A 3 -9.35 19.20 -22.21
N LEU A 4 -9.80 18.38 -23.17
CA LEU A 4 -8.92 17.52 -23.93
C LEU A 4 -8.08 18.34 -24.91
N GLU A 5 -8.70 19.30 -25.60
CA GLU A 5 -8.02 20.27 -26.45
C GLU A 5 -6.97 21.06 -25.65
N PHE A 6 -7.27 21.43 -24.40
CA PHE A 6 -6.32 22.10 -23.52
C PHE A 6 -5.15 21.20 -23.14
N ILE A 7 -5.42 19.97 -22.69
CA ILE A 7 -4.38 19.02 -22.30
C ILE A 7 -3.45 18.73 -23.48
N ALA A 8 -4.01 18.49 -24.67
CA ALA A 8 -3.23 18.22 -25.87
C ALA A 8 -2.35 19.41 -26.30
N ALA A 9 -2.84 20.64 -26.15
CA ALA A 9 -2.07 21.84 -26.47
C ALA A 9 -0.92 22.12 -25.48
N GLU A 10 -1.07 21.72 -24.22
CA GLU A 10 -0.12 21.99 -23.15
C GLU A 10 0.83 20.81 -22.86
N ALA A 11 0.62 19.68 -23.52
CA ALA A 11 1.52 18.52 -23.46
C ALA A 11 2.84 18.78 -24.18
N THR A 12 3.91 18.18 -23.66
CA THR A 12 5.24 18.21 -24.27
C THR A 12 5.61 16.78 -24.69
N GLY A 13 5.36 16.46 -25.95
CA GLY A 13 5.49 15.08 -26.44
C GLY A 13 4.41 14.19 -25.82
N ASP A 14 4.82 13.09 -25.18
CA ASP A 14 3.95 12.15 -24.45
C ASP A 14 3.70 12.56 -22.99
N LEU A 15 4.26 13.69 -22.54
CA LEU A 15 4.20 14.11 -21.14
C LEU A 15 3.22 15.26 -20.92
N PHE A 16 2.49 15.22 -19.80
CA PHE A 16 1.65 16.31 -19.33
C PHE A 16 2.27 16.98 -18.09
N PRO A 17 2.87 18.18 -18.22
CA PRO A 17 3.61 18.84 -17.14
C PRO A 17 2.74 19.25 -15.95
N TRP A 18 3.30 19.23 -14.75
CA TRP A 18 2.61 19.60 -13.50
C TRP A 18 1.96 21.00 -13.56
N ALA A 19 2.69 22.01 -14.04
CA ALA A 19 2.15 23.36 -14.14
C ALA A 19 0.93 23.45 -15.08
N ALA A 20 0.89 22.62 -16.13
CA ALA A 20 -0.24 22.55 -17.04
C ALA A 20 -1.45 21.83 -16.39
N GLN A 21 -1.19 20.79 -15.58
CA GLN A 21 -2.24 20.11 -14.80
C GLN A 21 -2.92 21.08 -13.82
N VAL A 22 -2.13 21.90 -13.10
CA VAL A 22 -2.68 22.91 -12.18
C VAL A 22 -3.53 23.94 -12.93
N ARG A 23 -3.03 24.47 -14.05
CA ARG A 23 -3.82 25.38 -14.89
C ARG A 23 -5.11 24.74 -15.41
N ALA A 24 -5.08 23.46 -15.80
CA ALA A 24 -6.28 22.74 -16.22
C ALA A 24 -7.27 22.62 -15.07
N ALA A 25 -6.82 22.20 -13.89
CA ALA A 25 -7.67 22.05 -12.71
C ALA A 25 -8.37 23.37 -12.35
N GLU A 26 -7.62 24.48 -12.30
CA GLU A 26 -8.15 25.81 -12.04
C GLU A 26 -9.12 26.29 -13.13
N ARG A 27 -8.72 26.16 -14.41
CA ARG A 27 -9.50 26.65 -15.55
C ARG A 27 -10.84 25.94 -15.70
N PHE A 28 -10.88 24.64 -15.44
CA PHE A 28 -12.07 23.82 -15.64
C PHE A 28 -12.81 23.48 -14.34
N GLY A 29 -12.35 23.96 -13.18
CA GLY A 29 -12.97 23.71 -11.88
C GLY A 29 -12.97 22.22 -11.49
N LEU A 30 -11.88 21.51 -11.82
CA LEU A 30 -11.73 20.08 -11.61
C LEU A 30 -10.70 19.77 -10.52
N THR A 31 -10.80 18.59 -9.93
CA THR A 31 -9.71 18.08 -9.09
C THR A 31 -8.51 17.69 -9.96
N LEU A 32 -7.31 17.75 -9.39
CA LEU A 32 -6.10 17.27 -10.07
C LEU A 32 -6.22 15.79 -10.45
N GLY A 33 -6.88 14.97 -9.63
CA GLY A 33 -7.12 13.57 -9.96
C GLY A 33 -7.96 13.38 -11.23
N ARG A 34 -8.99 14.22 -11.45
CA ARG A 34 -9.78 14.19 -12.71
C ARG A 34 -8.97 14.64 -13.92
N VAL A 35 -8.09 15.62 -13.73
CA VAL A 35 -7.18 16.10 -14.78
C VAL A 35 -6.16 15.02 -15.15
N GLU A 36 -5.51 14.39 -14.17
CA GLU A 36 -4.57 13.28 -14.40
C GLU A 36 -5.27 12.07 -15.04
N GLU A 37 -6.46 11.66 -14.55
CA GLU A 37 -7.22 10.56 -15.15
C GLU A 37 -7.54 10.83 -16.63
N THR A 38 -7.92 12.07 -16.95
CA THR A 38 -8.22 12.46 -18.33
C THR A 38 -6.98 12.38 -19.21
N ALA A 39 -5.85 12.90 -18.74
CA ALA A 39 -4.59 12.84 -19.48
C ALA A 39 -4.15 11.38 -19.72
N LEU A 40 -4.15 10.56 -18.68
CA LEU A 40 -3.80 9.14 -18.74
C LEU A 40 -4.73 8.36 -19.70
N THR A 41 -6.04 8.64 -19.66
CA THR A 41 -7.03 8.02 -20.56
C THR A 41 -6.76 8.34 -22.04
N HIS A 42 -6.11 9.47 -22.34
CA HIS A 42 -5.76 9.90 -23.69
C HIS A 42 -4.28 9.66 -24.04
N GLY A 43 -3.61 8.76 -23.30
CA GLY A 43 -2.24 8.34 -23.60
C GLY A 43 -1.17 9.37 -23.25
N LEU A 44 -1.49 10.37 -22.43
CA LEU A 44 -0.52 11.35 -21.93
C LEU A 44 -0.12 11.03 -20.49
N MET A 45 1.18 10.90 -20.27
CA MET A 45 1.76 10.58 -18.98
C MET A 45 1.94 11.85 -18.13
N PRO A 46 1.33 11.96 -16.94
CA PRO A 46 1.70 13.01 -15.99
C PRO A 46 3.21 13.01 -15.75
N ALA A 47 3.86 14.17 -15.94
CA ALA A 47 5.32 14.25 -15.97
C ALA A 47 6.01 13.74 -14.70
N ARG A 48 5.30 13.66 -13.56
CA ARG A 48 5.80 13.04 -12.32
C ARG A 48 6.20 11.58 -12.50
N TYR A 49 5.51 10.82 -13.36
CA TYR A 49 5.75 9.40 -13.58
C TYR A 49 6.73 9.14 -14.75
N GLN A 50 7.31 10.19 -15.35
CA GLN A 50 8.19 10.06 -16.52
C GLN A 50 9.38 9.11 -16.31
N ARG A 51 9.84 8.95 -15.06
CA ARG A 51 10.96 8.07 -14.71
C ARG A 51 10.56 6.60 -14.62
N ASN A 52 9.26 6.31 -14.58
CA ASN A 52 8.72 4.96 -14.57
C ASN A 52 8.26 4.52 -15.96
N ARG A 53 8.09 5.44 -16.92
CA ARG A 53 7.35 5.22 -18.18
C ARG A 53 7.85 4.07 -19.07
N GLN A 54 9.13 3.68 -18.95
CA GLN A 54 9.70 2.55 -19.69
C GLN A 54 9.35 1.20 -19.05
N THR A 55 9.11 1.19 -17.73
CA THR A 55 8.74 0.02 -16.94
C THR A 55 7.22 -0.09 -16.79
N ILE A 56 6.55 1.05 -16.55
CA ILE A 56 5.10 1.18 -16.37
C ILE A 56 4.60 2.10 -17.47
N SER A 57 3.99 1.53 -18.51
CA SER A 57 3.43 2.30 -19.63
C SER A 57 2.30 3.24 -19.17
N VAL A 58 1.85 4.15 -20.03
CA VAL A 58 0.74 5.06 -19.71
C VAL A 58 -0.56 4.31 -19.42
N GLU A 59 -0.81 3.20 -20.12
CA GLU A 59 -1.97 2.34 -19.89
C GLU A 59 -1.89 1.63 -18.53
N ARG A 60 -0.70 1.16 -18.14
CA ARG A 60 -0.46 0.55 -16.82
C ARG A 60 -0.53 1.59 -15.70
N GLN A 61 -0.01 2.80 -15.93
CA GLN A 61 -0.14 3.90 -14.98
C GLN A 61 -1.60 4.31 -14.80
N LEU A 62 -2.40 4.32 -15.87
CA LEU A 62 -3.85 4.52 -15.80
C LEU A 62 -4.54 3.41 -14.98
N HIS A 63 -4.10 2.16 -15.14
CA HIS A 63 -4.60 1.06 -14.34
C HIS A 63 -4.33 1.29 -12.84
N LEU A 64 -3.07 1.56 -12.45
CA LEU A 64 -2.70 1.91 -11.07
C LEU A 64 -3.50 3.10 -10.56
N PHE A 65 -3.67 4.14 -11.38
CA PHE A 65 -4.43 5.33 -11.00
C PHE A 65 -5.91 5.04 -10.73
N ARG A 66 -6.48 4.03 -11.38
CA ARG A 66 -7.86 3.58 -11.12
C ARG A 66 -7.97 2.60 -9.96
N SER A 67 -6.87 1.98 -9.55
CA SER A 67 -6.85 1.02 -8.46
C SER A 67 -7.13 1.64 -7.10
N ARG A 68 -7.64 0.82 -6.18
CA ARG A 68 -7.89 1.10 -4.77
C ARG A 68 -7.09 0.15 -3.89
N ALA A 69 -6.11 0.70 -3.17
CA ALA A 69 -5.35 -0.02 -2.16
C ALA A 69 -5.83 0.36 -0.75
N VAL A 70 -5.99 -0.64 0.11
CA VAL A 70 -6.35 -0.45 1.53
C VAL A 70 -5.17 -0.87 2.40
N ILE A 71 -4.65 0.07 3.19
CA ILE A 71 -3.54 -0.14 4.10
C ILE A 71 -4.09 -0.24 5.52
N ILE A 72 -3.87 -1.38 6.17
CA ILE A 72 -4.28 -1.62 7.56
C ILE A 72 -3.07 -1.46 8.47
N GLY A 73 -3.04 -0.38 9.25
CA GLY A 73 -1.89 0.08 10.03
C GLY A 73 -1.02 1.07 9.24
N SER A 74 -0.74 2.23 9.82
CA SER A 74 0.08 3.33 9.29
C SER A 74 1.33 3.60 10.16
N GLY A 75 1.81 2.56 10.85
CA GLY A 75 2.99 2.62 11.71
C GLY A 75 4.31 2.48 10.94
N GLY A 76 5.19 1.58 11.43
CA GLY A 76 6.53 1.36 10.85
C GLY A 76 6.48 0.98 9.38
N LEU A 77 5.78 -0.10 9.03
CA LEU A 77 5.56 -0.52 7.64
C LEU A 77 4.61 0.42 6.91
N GLY A 78 3.43 0.61 7.48
CA GLY A 78 2.31 1.33 6.86
C GLY A 78 2.65 2.72 6.35
N GLY A 79 3.45 3.49 7.08
CA GLY A 79 3.87 4.82 6.61
C GLY A 79 4.64 4.78 5.29
N TYR A 80 5.54 3.80 5.10
CA TYR A 80 6.26 3.61 3.84
C TYR A 80 5.34 3.06 2.74
N LEU A 81 4.40 2.16 3.07
CA LEU A 81 3.40 1.68 2.11
C LEU A 81 2.60 2.84 1.51
N VAL A 82 2.12 3.75 2.36
CA VAL A 82 1.37 4.94 1.92
C VAL A 82 2.25 5.84 1.03
N GLU A 83 3.47 6.17 1.48
CA GLU A 83 4.39 7.04 0.75
C GLU A 83 4.71 6.47 -0.64
N GLU A 84 5.05 5.19 -0.72
CA GLU A 84 5.44 4.55 -1.97
C GLU A 84 4.26 4.33 -2.92
N LEU A 85 3.10 3.87 -2.44
CA LEU A 85 1.89 3.71 -3.29
C LEU A 85 1.43 5.05 -3.87
N ALA A 86 1.45 6.12 -3.06
CA ALA A 86 1.12 7.46 -3.53
C ALA A 86 2.12 7.96 -4.59
N ARG A 87 3.43 7.71 -4.42
CA ARG A 87 4.45 8.09 -5.41
C ARG A 87 4.38 7.25 -6.69
N LEU A 88 4.01 5.97 -6.55
CA LEU A 88 3.77 5.05 -7.67
C LEU A 88 2.52 5.44 -8.48
N GLY A 89 1.61 6.21 -7.88
CA GLY A 89 0.41 6.71 -8.54
C GLY A 89 -0.78 5.76 -8.44
N VAL A 90 -0.87 4.97 -7.36
CA VAL A 90 -2.11 4.28 -7.00
C VAL A 90 -3.14 5.32 -6.59
N GLY A 91 -4.21 5.47 -7.36
CA GLY A 91 -5.03 6.68 -7.30
C GLY A 91 -6.00 6.75 -6.13
N ASN A 92 -6.32 5.61 -5.50
CA ASN A 92 -7.22 5.58 -4.34
C ASN A 92 -6.56 4.81 -3.20
N LEU A 93 -6.30 5.50 -2.08
CA LEU A 93 -5.75 4.91 -0.87
C LEU A 93 -6.77 5.00 0.27
N VAL A 94 -6.89 3.94 1.05
CA VAL A 94 -7.57 3.96 2.35
C VAL A 94 -6.53 3.60 3.39
N VAL A 95 -6.42 4.42 4.44
CA VAL A 95 -5.43 4.18 5.51
C VAL A 95 -6.16 4.06 6.83
N VAL A 96 -6.07 2.89 7.44
CA VAL A 96 -6.77 2.56 8.68
C VAL A 96 -5.76 2.46 9.81
N ASP A 97 -5.83 3.37 10.76
CA ASP A 97 -4.97 3.32 11.95
C ASP A 97 -5.65 4.06 13.12
N PRO A 98 -5.89 3.40 14.27
CA PRO A 98 -6.53 4.04 15.42
C PRO A 98 -5.61 5.01 16.16
N ASP A 99 -4.30 4.86 16.02
CA ASP A 99 -3.33 5.46 16.91
C ASP A 99 -2.99 6.91 16.54
N ILE A 100 -2.27 7.53 17.47
CA ILE A 100 -1.59 8.81 17.32
C ILE A 100 -0.07 8.61 17.32
N PHE A 101 0.70 9.60 16.87
CA PHE A 101 2.15 9.55 16.98
C PHE A 101 2.61 9.80 18.41
N GLU A 102 3.50 8.93 18.87
CA GLU A 102 4.22 9.03 20.14
C GLU A 102 5.73 9.12 19.91
N GLU A 103 6.49 9.53 20.93
CA GLU A 103 7.93 9.74 20.84
C GLU A 103 8.67 8.47 20.36
N HIS A 104 8.23 7.30 20.81
CA HIS A 104 8.81 6.01 20.43
C HIS A 104 8.56 5.64 18.96
N ASN A 105 7.78 6.43 18.20
CA ASN A 105 7.56 6.25 16.77
C ASN A 105 8.63 6.96 15.92
N LEU A 106 9.25 8.01 16.46
CA LEU A 106 10.21 8.87 15.75
C LEU A 106 11.43 8.11 15.21
N ASN A 107 11.74 6.95 15.79
CA ASN A 107 12.91 6.16 15.39
C ASN A 107 12.74 5.46 14.03
N ARG A 108 11.50 5.20 13.57
CA ARG A 108 11.27 4.31 12.41
C ARG A 108 10.05 4.61 11.56
N GLN A 109 9.09 5.41 12.05
CA GLN A 109 7.87 5.72 11.30
C GLN A 109 8.12 6.97 10.44
N ILE A 110 8.22 6.80 9.12
CA ILE A 110 8.56 7.88 8.17
C ILE A 110 7.64 9.10 8.26
N LEU A 111 6.37 8.90 8.63
CA LEU A 111 5.37 9.97 8.74
C LEU A 111 5.43 10.73 10.07
N SER A 112 6.22 10.26 11.04
CA SER A 112 6.33 10.87 12.36
C SER A 112 7.38 11.99 12.38
N SER A 113 7.13 13.01 13.19
CA SER A 113 8.12 14.05 13.51
C SER A 113 7.80 14.65 14.88
N PRO A 114 8.75 15.35 15.53
CA PRO A 114 8.48 16.00 16.81
C PRO A 114 7.28 16.96 16.78
N ALA A 115 7.02 17.61 15.63
CA ALA A 115 5.89 18.53 15.46
C ALA A 115 4.54 17.82 15.31
N LEU A 116 4.54 16.51 15.06
CA LEU A 116 3.34 15.70 14.80
C LEU A 116 2.99 14.77 15.97
N LEU A 117 3.71 14.82 17.08
CA LEU A 117 3.36 14.06 18.29
C LEU A 117 1.94 14.42 18.76
N GLY A 118 1.16 13.41 19.12
CA GLY A 118 -0.25 13.54 19.48
C GLY A 118 -1.24 13.62 18.31
N ARG A 119 -0.76 13.73 17.06
CA ARG A 119 -1.62 13.71 15.87
C ARG A 119 -1.97 12.27 15.47
N SER A 120 -3.18 12.08 14.94
CA SER A 120 -3.62 10.82 14.33
C SER A 120 -2.70 10.39 13.18
N LYS A 121 -2.26 9.13 13.20
CA LYS A 121 -1.39 8.56 12.16
C LYS A 121 -2.05 8.56 10.80
N SER A 122 -3.31 8.10 10.73
CA SER A 122 -4.10 8.06 9.49
C SER A 122 -4.36 9.46 8.93
N ALA A 123 -4.65 10.45 9.77
CA ALA A 123 -4.86 11.83 9.33
C ALA A 123 -3.58 12.47 8.74
N VAL A 124 -2.43 12.27 9.40
CA VAL A 124 -1.13 12.76 8.89
C VAL A 124 -0.74 12.06 7.60
N ALA A 125 -1.06 10.77 7.44
CA ALA A 125 -0.86 10.07 6.17
C ALA A 125 -1.61 10.76 5.02
N ALA A 126 -2.83 11.23 5.27
CA ALA A 126 -3.59 11.99 4.28
C ALA A 126 -2.95 13.35 3.93
N GLU A 127 -2.47 14.09 4.95
CA GLU A 127 -1.72 15.34 4.74
C GLU A 127 -0.47 15.11 3.90
N ARG A 128 0.27 14.02 4.18
CA ARG A 128 1.47 13.66 3.45
C ARG A 128 1.20 13.31 2.00
N VAL A 129 0.17 12.51 1.72
CA VAL A 129 -0.20 12.16 0.33
C VAL A 129 -0.58 13.41 -0.46
N ALA A 130 -1.33 14.33 0.13
CA ALA A 130 -1.68 15.61 -0.51
C ALA A 130 -0.44 16.45 -0.87
N GLU A 131 0.62 16.39 -0.05
CA GLU A 131 1.89 17.08 -0.31
C GLU A 131 2.65 16.47 -1.50
N ILE A 132 2.76 15.14 -1.55
CA ILE A 132 3.62 14.44 -2.53
C ILE A 132 2.91 14.13 -3.85
N ASN A 133 1.62 13.83 -3.79
CA ASN A 133 0.80 13.50 -4.96
C ASN A 133 -0.67 13.91 -4.76
N PRO A 134 -0.99 15.21 -4.95
CA PRO A 134 -2.35 15.74 -4.76
C PRO A 134 -3.39 15.24 -5.78
N ALA A 135 -2.99 14.45 -6.78
CA ALA A 135 -3.93 13.78 -7.68
C ALA A 135 -4.47 12.46 -7.10
N VAL A 136 -3.76 11.86 -6.14
CA VAL A 136 -4.18 10.65 -5.42
C VAL A 136 -5.23 11.02 -4.38
N THR A 137 -6.33 10.27 -4.36
CA THR A 137 -7.36 10.38 -3.33
C THR A 137 -7.01 9.46 -2.16
N ILE A 138 -6.99 10.01 -0.95
CA ILE A 138 -6.74 9.25 0.28
C ILE A 138 -7.90 9.42 1.25
N THR A 139 -8.36 8.31 1.81
CA THR A 139 -9.38 8.26 2.87
C THR A 139 -8.74 7.80 4.17
N PRO A 140 -8.50 8.70 5.14
CA PRO A 140 -7.99 8.32 6.45
C PRO A 140 -9.14 7.83 7.35
N LEU A 141 -8.94 6.69 8.01
CA LEU A 141 -9.89 6.12 8.97
C LEU A 141 -9.18 5.91 10.31
N GLN A 142 -9.51 6.76 11.30
CA GLN A 142 -8.98 6.63 12.66
C GLN A 142 -9.83 5.66 13.49
N VAL A 143 -9.77 4.39 13.13
CA VAL A 143 -10.49 3.30 13.81
C VAL A 143 -9.60 2.08 13.92
N ALA A 144 -9.84 1.26 14.94
CA ALA A 144 -9.22 -0.05 15.03
C ALA A 144 -9.90 -0.99 14.02
N PHE A 145 -9.11 -1.67 13.20
CA PHE A 145 -9.64 -2.67 12.29
C PHE A 145 -10.18 -3.87 13.07
N SER A 146 -11.35 -4.35 12.70
CA SER A 146 -11.97 -5.56 13.24
C SER A 146 -12.84 -6.24 12.19
N ARG A 147 -13.26 -7.47 12.46
CA ARG A 147 -14.28 -8.15 11.61
C ARG A 147 -15.59 -7.37 11.46
N GLU A 148 -15.99 -6.59 12.46
CA GLU A 148 -17.26 -5.85 12.46
C GLU A 148 -17.28 -4.71 11.44
N ASN A 149 -16.17 -3.96 11.34
CA ASN A 149 -16.04 -2.84 10.41
C ASN A 149 -15.29 -3.20 9.12
N GLY A 150 -14.57 -4.33 9.10
CA GLY A 150 -13.66 -4.69 8.03
C GLY A 150 -14.35 -4.85 6.68
N ARG A 151 -15.59 -5.36 6.62
CA ARG A 151 -16.32 -5.52 5.34
C ARG A 151 -16.57 -4.17 4.66
N GLU A 152 -16.94 -3.17 5.45
CA GLU A 152 -17.14 -1.81 4.95
C GLU A 152 -15.80 -1.19 4.53
N ILE A 153 -14.77 -1.29 5.37
CA ILE A 153 -13.43 -0.76 5.12
C ILE A 153 -12.82 -1.33 3.82
N LEU A 154 -12.91 -2.65 3.64
CA LEU A 154 -12.32 -3.35 2.50
C LEU A 154 -13.19 -3.29 1.23
N THR A 155 -14.32 -2.59 1.27
CA THR A 155 -15.22 -2.50 0.12
C THR A 155 -14.50 -1.92 -1.10
N ARG A 156 -14.61 -2.66 -2.23
CA ARG A 156 -13.99 -2.36 -3.53
C ARG A 156 -12.46 -2.27 -3.51
N ALA A 157 -11.80 -2.81 -2.50
CA ALA A 157 -10.35 -2.90 -2.50
C ALA A 157 -9.90 -3.82 -3.65
N ASP A 158 -8.98 -3.35 -4.48
CA ASP A 158 -8.30 -4.17 -5.48
C ASP A 158 -7.13 -4.93 -4.85
N VAL A 159 -6.52 -4.35 -3.80
CA VAL A 159 -5.48 -4.97 -2.98
C VAL A 159 -5.51 -4.43 -1.56
N VAL A 160 -5.18 -5.28 -0.60
CA VAL A 160 -5.02 -4.93 0.81
C VAL A 160 -3.56 -5.14 1.20
N LEU A 161 -3.00 -4.21 1.98
CA LEU A 161 -1.65 -4.34 2.51
C LEU A 161 -1.67 -4.34 4.04
N ASP A 162 -1.03 -5.34 4.62
CA ASP A 162 -0.89 -5.52 6.06
C ASP A 162 0.30 -4.72 6.60
N GLY A 163 0.02 -3.73 7.44
CA GLY A 163 1.00 -2.97 8.22
C GLY A 163 0.78 -3.09 9.73
N LEU A 164 0.05 -4.12 10.18
CA LEU A 164 -0.29 -4.36 11.59
C LEU A 164 0.91 -4.89 12.37
N ASP A 165 0.87 -4.77 13.71
CA ASP A 165 1.81 -5.38 14.66
C ASP A 165 1.13 -6.40 15.61
N SER A 166 -0.19 -6.57 15.49
CA SER A 166 -1.00 -7.49 16.29
C SER A 166 -1.33 -8.77 15.51
N ILE A 167 -0.95 -9.93 16.04
CA ILE A 167 -1.22 -11.22 15.40
C ILE A 167 -2.73 -11.49 15.30
N THR A 168 -3.49 -11.19 16.35
CA THR A 168 -4.94 -11.36 16.36
C THR A 168 -5.61 -10.58 15.23
N THR A 169 -5.24 -9.32 15.06
CA THR A 169 -5.82 -8.46 14.02
C THR A 169 -5.37 -8.89 12.61
N ARG A 170 -4.15 -9.42 12.49
CA ARG A 170 -3.67 -10.00 11.22
C ARG A 170 -4.46 -11.24 10.82
N LEU A 171 -4.76 -12.14 11.76
CA LEU A 171 -5.61 -13.30 11.51
C LEU A 171 -7.01 -12.88 11.02
N GLU A 172 -7.62 -11.90 11.70
CA GLU A 172 -8.90 -11.33 11.26
C GLU A 172 -8.83 -10.74 9.84
N LEU A 173 -7.75 -10.04 9.51
CA LEU A 173 -7.53 -9.46 8.19
C LEU A 173 -7.37 -10.55 7.10
N VAL A 174 -6.54 -11.55 7.37
CA VAL A 174 -6.27 -12.68 6.48
C VAL A 174 -7.57 -13.42 6.15
N ASP A 175 -8.34 -13.77 7.18
CA ASP A 175 -9.62 -14.44 7.02
C ASP A 175 -10.61 -13.59 6.23
N LEU A 176 -10.72 -12.30 6.56
CA LEU A 176 -11.70 -11.44 5.91
C LEU A 176 -11.36 -11.20 4.43
N CYS A 177 -10.07 -11.04 4.10
CA CYS A 177 -9.63 -10.94 2.71
C CYS A 177 -9.94 -12.23 1.93
N ARG A 178 -9.79 -13.40 2.57
CA ARG A 178 -10.19 -14.69 1.98
C ARG A 178 -11.69 -14.75 1.73
N GLU A 179 -12.51 -14.44 2.74
CA GLU A 179 -13.98 -14.42 2.64
C GLU A 179 -14.48 -13.48 1.54
N LEU A 180 -13.83 -12.33 1.38
CA LEU A 180 -14.20 -11.31 0.40
C LEU A 180 -13.54 -11.51 -0.97
N SER A 181 -12.67 -12.52 -1.12
CA SER A 181 -11.90 -12.76 -2.34
C SER A 181 -11.08 -11.53 -2.77
N ILE A 182 -10.43 -10.87 -1.80
CA ILE A 182 -9.59 -9.69 -2.02
C ILE A 182 -8.12 -10.10 -1.86
N PRO A 183 -7.23 -9.75 -2.82
CA PRO A 183 -5.80 -9.95 -2.67
C PRO A 183 -5.23 -9.24 -1.43
N LEU A 184 -4.41 -9.93 -0.66
CA LEU A 184 -3.70 -9.40 0.51
C LEU A 184 -2.20 -9.56 0.34
N VAL A 185 -1.45 -8.49 0.62
CA VAL A 185 0.02 -8.52 0.73
C VAL A 185 0.41 -8.37 2.20
N HIS A 186 0.88 -9.47 2.77
CA HIS A 186 1.31 -9.54 4.16
C HIS A 186 2.77 -9.08 4.31
N GLY A 187 3.05 -8.32 5.38
CA GLY A 187 4.41 -7.97 5.79
C GLY A 187 4.55 -8.04 7.30
N ALA A 188 5.69 -8.55 7.77
CA ALA A 188 6.06 -8.50 9.18
C ALA A 188 7.54 -8.22 9.35
N ILE A 189 7.91 -7.61 10.48
CA ILE A 189 9.28 -7.21 10.80
C ILE A 189 9.61 -7.48 12.26
N GLY A 190 10.89 -7.71 12.55
CA GLY A 190 11.42 -7.76 13.91
C GLY A 190 12.94 -7.70 13.90
N GLY A 191 13.52 -6.66 14.51
CA GLY A 191 14.96 -6.45 14.51
C GLY A 191 15.52 -6.29 13.09
N TRP A 192 16.47 -7.16 12.72
CA TRP A 192 17.09 -7.20 11.39
C TRP A 192 16.28 -8.01 10.37
N TYR A 193 15.17 -8.60 10.79
CA TYR A 193 14.46 -9.60 10.00
C TYR A 193 13.11 -9.10 9.54
N GLY A 194 12.67 -9.62 8.41
CA GLY A 194 11.37 -9.36 7.85
C GLY A 194 10.83 -10.56 7.09
N GLN A 195 9.54 -10.53 6.79
CA GLN A 195 8.92 -11.49 5.88
C GLN A 195 7.85 -10.81 5.05
N ILE A 196 7.63 -11.34 3.85
CA ILE A 196 6.56 -10.92 2.94
C ILE A 196 5.93 -12.15 2.30
N ALA A 197 4.60 -12.14 2.19
CA ALA A 197 3.82 -13.15 1.48
C ALA A 197 2.61 -12.49 0.81
N SER A 198 1.96 -13.18 -0.13
CA SER A 198 0.68 -12.76 -0.66
C SER A 198 -0.37 -13.86 -0.60
N GLN A 199 -1.62 -13.46 -0.34
CA GLN A 199 -2.80 -14.30 -0.40
C GLN A 199 -3.66 -13.80 -1.56
N LEU A 200 -3.87 -14.64 -2.57
CA LEU A 200 -4.79 -14.35 -3.66
C LEU A 200 -6.15 -15.01 -3.40
N PRO A 201 -7.20 -14.63 -4.16
CA PRO A 201 -8.52 -15.25 -4.01
C PRO A 201 -8.46 -16.78 -4.08
N GLY A 202 -9.04 -17.42 -3.06
CA GLY A 202 -9.05 -18.88 -2.90
C GLY A 202 -7.89 -19.45 -2.07
N ASP A 203 -6.91 -18.64 -1.68
CA ASP A 203 -5.80 -19.07 -0.83
C ASP A 203 -6.09 -18.85 0.67
N ASP A 204 -5.31 -19.51 1.52
CA ASP A 204 -5.27 -19.28 2.96
C ASP A 204 -3.83 -19.35 3.46
N ILE A 205 -3.25 -18.18 3.75
CA ILE A 205 -1.85 -18.09 4.23
C ILE A 205 -1.76 -18.23 5.75
N SER A 206 -2.88 -18.28 6.49
CA SER A 206 -2.87 -18.28 7.95
C SER A 206 -2.07 -19.45 8.57
N PRO A 207 -2.11 -20.71 8.07
CA PRO A 207 -1.34 -21.79 8.69
C PRO A 207 0.17 -21.59 8.53
N SER A 208 0.58 -21.00 7.40
CA SER A 208 1.97 -20.71 7.09
C SER A 208 2.51 -19.50 7.85
N LEU A 209 1.69 -18.48 8.06
CA LEU A 209 2.08 -17.28 8.81
C LEU A 209 2.19 -17.51 10.31
N PHE A 210 1.28 -18.33 10.85
CA PHE A 210 1.09 -18.42 12.29
C PHE A 210 1.32 -19.82 12.86
N GLY A 211 1.51 -20.87 12.04
CA GLY A 211 1.81 -22.22 12.51
C GLY A 211 1.03 -22.64 13.76
N SER A 212 1.76 -22.97 14.83
CA SER A 212 1.25 -23.24 16.19
C SER A 212 1.52 -22.08 17.18
N TRP A 213 1.67 -20.86 16.69
CA TRP A 213 2.10 -19.70 17.49
C TRP A 213 1.04 -19.34 18.54
N SER A 214 1.44 -19.31 19.81
CA SER A 214 0.54 -19.15 20.96
C SER A 214 0.69 -17.81 21.70
N GLU A 215 1.65 -16.96 21.32
CA GLU A 215 1.83 -15.64 21.94
C GLU A 215 1.01 -14.54 21.21
N PRO A 216 0.60 -13.44 21.87
CA PRO A 216 -0.29 -12.45 21.25
C PRO A 216 0.41 -11.40 20.36
N ARG A 217 1.72 -11.21 20.50
CA ARG A 217 2.51 -10.12 19.85
C ARG A 217 3.77 -10.68 19.23
N GLY A 218 4.22 -10.15 18.10
CA GLY A 218 5.39 -10.67 17.40
C GLY A 218 6.74 -10.45 18.11
N ILE A 219 7.79 -11.03 17.52
CA ILE A 219 9.16 -10.99 18.05
C ILE A 219 9.73 -9.56 18.12
N GLU A 220 9.11 -8.59 17.44
CA GLU A 220 9.50 -7.19 17.48
C GLU A 220 9.49 -6.58 18.89
N THR A 221 8.65 -7.10 19.79
CA THR A 221 8.58 -6.64 21.17
C THR A 221 9.87 -6.90 21.96
N ARG A 222 10.69 -7.87 21.52
CA ARG A 222 11.98 -8.21 22.14
C ARG A 222 13.16 -7.60 21.39
N LEU A 223 13.10 -7.56 20.06
CA LEU A 223 14.22 -7.12 19.22
C LEU A 223 14.19 -5.62 18.86
N GLY A 224 13.05 -4.95 19.04
CA GLY A 224 12.81 -3.61 18.50
C GLY A 224 12.77 -3.62 16.97
N ASN A 225 12.75 -2.44 16.37
CA ASN A 225 12.74 -2.28 14.91
C ASN A 225 13.63 -1.09 14.52
N PRO A 226 14.83 -1.34 13.97
CA PRO A 226 15.63 -0.34 13.28
C PRO A 226 14.85 0.31 12.13
N SER A 227 15.18 1.55 11.76
CA SER A 227 14.45 2.31 10.74
C SER A 227 14.48 1.70 9.33
N PHE A 228 15.54 0.95 9.01
CA PHE A 228 15.73 0.36 7.69
C PHE A 228 14.85 -0.87 7.44
N THR A 229 14.57 -1.67 8.47
CA THR A 229 13.79 -2.91 8.34
C THR A 229 12.36 -2.67 7.82
N PRO A 230 11.56 -1.75 8.40
CA PRO A 230 10.25 -1.45 7.85
C PRO A 230 10.34 -0.87 6.43
N ALA A 231 11.35 -0.06 6.12
CA ALA A 231 11.50 0.51 4.79
C ALA A 231 11.69 -0.58 3.72
N VAL A 232 12.63 -1.51 3.94
CA VAL A 232 12.89 -2.60 2.98
C VAL A 232 11.66 -3.48 2.80
N VAL A 233 11.04 -3.94 3.90
CA VAL A 233 9.87 -4.83 3.80
C VAL A 233 8.68 -4.12 3.17
N ALA A 234 8.44 -2.85 3.48
CA ALA A 234 7.39 -2.07 2.84
C ALA A 234 7.63 -1.91 1.33
N SER A 235 8.87 -1.66 0.88
CA SER A 235 9.16 -1.61 -0.55
C SER A 235 8.89 -2.93 -1.26
N LEU A 236 9.20 -4.07 -0.62
CA LEU A 236 8.83 -5.39 -1.15
C LEU A 236 7.32 -5.56 -1.22
N GLN A 237 6.58 -5.12 -0.20
CA GLN A 237 5.11 -5.19 -0.18
C GLN A 237 4.50 -4.34 -1.29
N VAL A 238 5.02 -3.14 -1.54
CA VAL A 238 4.54 -2.29 -2.65
C VAL A 238 4.89 -2.88 -4.01
N ALA A 239 6.07 -3.49 -4.16
CA ALA A 239 6.43 -4.20 -5.40
C ALA A 239 5.48 -5.38 -5.67
N GLU A 240 5.14 -6.17 -4.64
CA GLU A 240 4.17 -7.26 -4.75
C GLU A 240 2.76 -6.76 -5.06
N ALA A 241 2.30 -5.70 -4.37
CA ALA A 241 1.01 -5.08 -4.65
C ALA A 241 0.93 -4.52 -6.08
N CYS A 242 2.00 -3.90 -6.58
CA CYS A 242 2.09 -3.40 -7.95
C CYS A 242 1.93 -4.54 -8.97
N LYS A 243 2.64 -5.66 -8.77
CA LYS A 243 2.48 -6.86 -9.61
C LYS A 243 1.05 -7.39 -9.62
N ILE A 244 0.42 -7.48 -8.44
CA ILE A 244 -0.96 -7.94 -8.29
C ILE A 244 -1.92 -7.02 -9.04
N LEU A 245 -1.83 -5.70 -8.82
CA LEU A 245 -2.68 -4.72 -9.48
C LEU A 245 -2.50 -4.78 -11.00
N LEU A 246 -1.26 -4.83 -11.49
CA LEU A 246 -0.96 -4.84 -12.92
C LEU A 246 -1.14 -6.21 -13.59
N GLY A 247 -1.42 -7.27 -12.83
CA GLY A 247 -1.44 -8.64 -13.34
C GLY A 247 -0.14 -9.05 -14.02
N GLU A 248 1.00 -8.60 -13.49
CA GLU A 248 2.32 -8.76 -14.11
C GLU A 248 3.31 -9.53 -13.25
N GLY A 249 4.12 -10.36 -13.91
CA GLY A 249 5.07 -11.22 -13.24
C GLY A 249 4.38 -12.33 -12.45
N GLU A 250 5.15 -12.96 -11.57
CA GLU A 250 4.62 -13.96 -10.65
C GLU A 250 4.47 -13.33 -9.27
N SER A 251 3.28 -13.46 -8.68
CA SER A 251 3.06 -13.11 -7.28
C SER A 251 3.78 -14.09 -6.35
N LEU A 252 3.87 -13.73 -5.07
CA LEU A 252 4.27 -14.60 -3.98
C LEU A 252 3.17 -15.61 -3.59
N ARG A 253 2.22 -15.91 -4.48
CA ARG A 253 1.24 -16.98 -4.23
C ARG A 253 1.99 -18.27 -3.92
N ASN A 254 1.61 -18.94 -2.82
CA ASN A 254 2.25 -20.15 -2.29
C ASN A 254 3.74 -19.99 -1.92
N ARG A 255 4.20 -18.75 -1.74
CA ARG A 255 5.59 -18.43 -1.41
C ARG A 255 5.65 -17.36 -0.33
N MET A 256 6.73 -17.38 0.43
CA MET A 256 7.11 -16.33 1.35
C MET A 256 8.57 -15.97 1.11
N ILE A 257 8.91 -14.70 1.15
CA ILE A 257 10.30 -14.27 1.21
C ILE A 257 10.60 -13.92 2.66
N PHE A 258 11.63 -14.55 3.21
CA PHE A 258 12.27 -14.14 4.47
C PHE A 258 13.45 -13.22 4.14
N VAL A 259 13.54 -12.12 4.88
CA VAL A 259 14.56 -11.08 4.68
C VAL A 259 15.45 -11.05 5.91
N ASN A 260 16.73 -11.33 5.72
CA ASN A 260 17.77 -11.21 6.74
C ASN A 260 18.68 -10.03 6.39
N LEU A 261 18.43 -8.87 7.00
CA LEU A 261 19.25 -7.66 6.75
C LEU A 261 20.56 -7.64 7.54
N LEU A 262 20.76 -8.59 8.46
CA LEU A 262 22.03 -8.73 9.18
C LEU A 262 23.09 -9.32 8.23
N ASP A 263 22.70 -10.37 7.49
CA ASP A 263 23.58 -11.06 6.54
C ASP A 263 23.35 -10.64 5.07
N MET A 264 22.34 -9.79 4.82
CA MET A 264 21.92 -9.32 3.50
C MET A 264 21.40 -10.42 2.58
N GLU A 265 20.58 -11.32 3.13
CA GLU A 265 20.03 -12.50 2.45
C GLU A 265 18.50 -12.41 2.29
N PHE A 266 18.02 -12.98 1.19
CA PHE A 266 16.60 -13.09 0.85
C PHE A 266 16.32 -14.55 0.52
N ASP A 267 15.62 -15.25 1.41
CA ASP A 267 15.30 -16.67 1.27
C ASP A 267 13.86 -16.86 0.84
N GLU A 268 13.64 -17.63 -0.23
CA GLU A 268 12.30 -18.02 -0.65
C GLU A 268 11.89 -19.33 0.04
N VAL A 269 10.75 -19.31 0.72
CA VAL A 269 10.14 -20.45 1.40
C VAL A 269 8.83 -20.80 0.71
N LEU A 270 8.66 -22.06 0.33
CA LEU A 270 7.41 -22.57 -0.22
C LEU A 270 6.38 -22.75 0.90
N LEU A 271 5.16 -22.27 0.67
CA LEU A 271 4.06 -22.40 1.60
C LEU A 271 3.26 -23.66 1.30
N GLU A 272 2.99 -24.46 2.33
CA GLU A 272 2.09 -25.61 2.18
C GLU A 272 0.65 -25.09 2.02
N PRO A 273 -0.12 -25.63 1.05
CA PRO A 273 -1.53 -25.30 0.93
C PRO A 273 -2.26 -25.64 2.23
N ALA A 274 -3.18 -24.78 2.67
CA ALA A 274 -4.07 -25.15 3.76
C ALA A 274 -4.78 -26.48 3.41
N PRO A 275 -4.84 -27.46 4.33
CA PRO A 275 -5.56 -28.70 4.08
C PRO A 275 -7.00 -28.37 3.68
N ALA A 276 -7.49 -29.03 2.63
CA ALA A 276 -8.86 -28.84 2.16
C ALA A 276 -9.83 -28.94 3.35
N ALA A 277 -10.68 -27.93 3.53
CA ALA A 277 -11.72 -27.97 4.55
C ALA A 277 -12.52 -29.26 4.35
N VAL A 278 -12.46 -30.15 5.34
CA VAL A 278 -13.27 -31.36 5.36
C VAL A 278 -14.72 -30.88 5.45
N GLY A 279 -15.47 -31.01 4.36
CA GLY A 279 -16.87 -30.63 4.34
C GLY A 279 -17.65 -31.41 5.40
N GLU A 280 -18.36 -30.69 6.26
CA GLU A 280 -19.51 -31.22 7.01
C GLU A 280 -20.82 -30.89 6.27
#